data_AF-A0A968MZA2-F1
#
_entry.id   AF-A0A968MZA2-F1
#
_cell.length_a   1.000
_cell.length_b   1.000
_cell.length_c   1.000
_cell.angle_alpha   90.00
_cell.angle_beta   90.00
_cell.angle_gamma   90.00
#
_symmetry.space_group_name_H-M   'P 1'
#
loop_
_entity.id
_entity.type
_entity.pdbx_description
1 polymer ?
#
loop_
_entity_poly.entity_id
_entity_poly.type
_entity_poly.pdbx_seq_one_letter_code
_entity_poly.pdbx_strand_id
1 'polypeptide(L)'
;MIRKNYFSGLIMNHRPTKATYANETLWAGNVYHPTYTNDRIRKNTYTILFSGSILNFADNNGISSTGFSGTMDLKDVNQEKHDIVSAVHNWFATIPFSHMTTRQDLVKQGYCLAKEGEEYYIYLDTLGKVELYLDYPYPFQTEWINAKNPTDIRKGKSVQPPTNLQHTTFETPSDGDDWILHVYAARPKVVATGNFPDLALDQQGNIHLVYNRTGLMYRKYDTVKKEWSKETAVGCECVNAVRSDPDVVVDSKGNPHVYCGNEYAWFDRKKWTKQNLKVRATLNWLSTATISFFW
;
A
#
# COMPACT_ATOMS: atom_id res chain seq x y z
N MET A 1 0.22 29.78 13.59
CA MET A 1 -0.36 28.42 13.59
C MET A 1 0.74 27.36 13.59
N ILE A 2 0.64 26.36 14.45
CA ILE A 2 1.58 25.23 14.56
C ILE A 2 1.21 24.19 13.47
N ARG A 3 2.19 23.63 12.74
CA ARG A 3 1.94 22.69 11.60
C ARG A 3 1.08 21.49 11.98
N LYS A 4 1.22 21.00 13.21
CA LYS A 4 0.34 19.98 13.81
C LYS A 4 -1.15 20.33 13.69
N ASN A 5 -1.52 21.61 13.83
CA ASN A 5 -2.92 22.04 13.71
C ASN A 5 -3.43 21.94 12.27
N TYR A 6 -2.60 22.23 11.26
CA TYR A 6 -2.98 22.04 9.86
C TYR A 6 -3.25 20.57 9.58
N PHE A 7 -2.29 19.71 9.94
CA PHE A 7 -2.41 18.28 9.71
C PHE A 7 -3.62 17.68 10.42
N SER A 8 -3.76 17.92 11.73
CA SER A 8 -4.89 17.39 12.50
C SER A 8 -6.24 17.94 12.00
N GLY A 9 -6.32 19.23 11.68
CA GLY A 9 -7.53 19.84 11.14
C GLY A 9 -7.99 19.21 9.82
N LEU A 10 -7.04 18.94 8.92
CA LEU A 10 -7.34 18.33 7.63
C LEU A 10 -7.72 16.84 7.76
N ILE A 11 -6.99 16.07 8.58
CA ILE A 11 -7.30 14.65 8.78
C ILE A 11 -8.65 14.43 9.43
N MET A 12 -9.06 15.28 10.38
CA MET A 12 -10.40 15.19 10.98
C MET A 12 -11.52 15.32 9.93
N ASN A 13 -11.26 15.99 8.82
CA ASN A 13 -12.20 16.14 7.71
C ASN A 13 -12.04 15.07 6.61
N HIS A 14 -10.99 14.25 6.68
CA HIS A 14 -10.71 13.22 5.70
C HIS A 14 -11.77 12.12 5.74
N ARG A 15 -12.23 11.68 4.56
CA ARG A 15 -13.19 10.59 4.40
C ARG A 15 -12.61 9.54 3.46
N PRO A 16 -12.81 8.23 3.71
CA PRO A 16 -12.24 7.17 2.87
C PRO A 16 -12.62 7.26 1.38
N THR A 17 -13.77 7.88 1.06
CA THR A 17 -14.34 7.90 -0.29
C THR A 17 -14.34 9.29 -0.94
N LYS A 18 -13.77 10.31 -0.30
CA LYS A 18 -13.77 11.69 -0.81
C LYS A 18 -12.42 12.34 -0.59
N ALA A 19 -11.91 12.97 -1.65
CA ALA A 19 -10.72 13.80 -1.54
C ALA A 19 -10.98 14.98 -0.60
N THR A 20 -9.94 15.37 0.16
CA THR A 20 -9.96 16.58 0.98
C THR A 20 -9.29 17.72 0.23
N TYR A 21 -9.93 18.88 0.17
CA TYR A 21 -9.42 20.06 -0.52
C TYR A 21 -9.21 21.21 0.46
N ALA A 22 -7.95 21.61 0.63
CA ALA A 22 -7.50 22.69 1.50
C ALA A 22 -7.60 24.04 0.76
N ASN A 23 -8.81 24.59 0.67
CA ASN A 23 -9.11 25.78 -0.14
C ASN A 23 -8.61 27.11 0.47
N GLU A 24 -8.60 27.23 1.79
CA GLU A 24 -8.29 28.50 2.49
C GLU A 24 -7.24 28.33 3.58
N THR A 25 -6.19 27.56 3.27
CA THR A 25 -5.28 27.05 4.28
C THR A 25 -3.92 27.75 4.26
N LEU A 26 -3.40 28.04 3.06
CA LEU A 26 -2.08 28.65 2.85
C LEU A 26 -2.21 29.92 1.98
N TRP A 27 -2.71 30.98 2.59
CA TRP A 27 -2.93 32.28 1.97
C TRP A 27 -1.82 33.26 2.35
N ALA A 28 -0.75 33.29 1.56
CA ALA A 28 0.39 34.16 1.82
C ALA A 28 -0.01 35.64 1.69
N GLY A 29 0.50 36.51 2.58
CA GLY A 29 0.25 37.95 2.54
C GLY A 29 -1.16 38.42 2.90
N ASN A 30 -2.04 37.50 3.32
CA ASN A 30 -3.35 37.84 3.87
C ASN A 30 -3.23 38.22 5.36
N VAL A 31 -3.84 39.33 5.78
CA VAL A 31 -3.78 39.89 7.15
C VAL A 31 -4.43 39.00 8.21
N TYR A 32 -5.36 38.12 7.80
CA TYR A 32 -6.01 37.15 8.69
C TYR A 32 -5.21 35.85 8.83
N HIS A 33 -4.10 35.72 8.08
CA HIS A 33 -3.19 34.60 8.17
C HIS A 33 -1.85 35.04 8.78
N PRO A 34 -1.11 34.12 9.43
CA PRO A 34 0.26 34.42 9.84
C PRO A 34 1.12 34.82 8.64
N THR A 35 2.10 35.70 8.85
CA THR A 35 3.16 35.90 7.86
C THR A 35 3.90 34.58 7.61
N TYR A 36 4.00 34.19 6.35
CA TYR A 36 4.73 33.00 5.93
C TYR A 36 6.04 33.39 5.25
N THR A 37 7.15 32.89 5.80
CA THR A 37 8.43 32.84 5.10
C THR A 37 8.39 31.74 4.04
N ASN A 38 9.34 31.76 3.10
CA ASN A 38 9.48 30.74 2.07
C ASN A 38 9.63 29.33 2.64
N ASP A 39 10.43 29.16 3.69
CA ASP A 39 10.52 27.88 4.39
C ASP A 39 9.19 27.47 5.02
N ARG A 40 8.44 28.41 5.59
CA ARG A 40 7.13 28.10 6.19
C ARG A 40 6.10 27.69 5.14
N ILE A 41 6.11 28.33 3.96
CA ILE A 41 5.26 27.95 2.82
C ILE A 41 5.58 26.52 2.43
N ARG A 42 6.85 26.22 2.12
CA ARG A 42 7.30 24.88 1.73
C ARG A 42 6.88 23.80 2.74
N LYS A 43 7.21 24.00 4.02
CA LYS A 43 6.91 23.04 5.09
C LYS A 43 5.41 22.84 5.28
N ASN A 44 4.62 23.91 5.21
CA ASN A 44 3.16 23.81 5.31
C ASN A 44 2.57 23.09 4.08
N THR A 45 3.08 23.33 2.87
CA THR A 45 2.62 22.63 1.65
C THR A 45 2.85 21.12 1.79
N TYR A 46 4.05 20.69 2.22
CA TYR A 46 4.29 19.28 2.54
C TYR A 46 3.32 18.75 3.59
N THR A 47 3.17 19.43 4.74
CA THR A 47 2.25 18.98 5.81
C THR A 47 0.80 18.82 5.31
N ILE A 48 0.31 19.73 4.47
CA ILE A 48 -1.04 19.67 3.91
C ILE A 48 -1.17 18.47 2.98
N LEU A 49 -0.21 18.24 2.07
CA LEU A 49 -0.28 17.11 1.14
C LEU A 49 -0.10 15.75 1.86
N PHE A 50 0.77 15.69 2.86
CA PHE A 50 0.92 14.50 3.73
C PHE A 50 -0.33 14.19 4.57
N SER A 51 -1.24 15.15 4.75
CA SER A 51 -2.56 14.92 5.35
C SER A 51 -3.56 14.24 4.41
N GLY A 52 -3.14 13.89 3.18
CA GLY A 52 -4.01 13.31 2.14
C GLY A 52 -4.90 14.35 1.47
N SER A 53 -4.60 15.64 1.66
CA SER A 53 -5.36 16.75 1.08
C SER A 53 -4.69 17.26 -0.20
N ILE A 54 -5.47 17.95 -1.04
CA ILE A 54 -4.98 18.76 -2.16
C ILE A 54 -5.03 20.23 -1.73
N LEU A 55 -4.05 21.04 -2.13
CA LEU A 55 -3.93 22.44 -1.71
C LEU A 55 -4.36 23.43 -2.79
N ASN A 56 -5.13 24.46 -2.39
CA ASN A 56 -5.20 25.73 -3.10
C ASN A 56 -4.25 26.75 -2.45
N PHE A 57 -3.29 27.29 -3.20
CA PHE A 57 -2.39 28.33 -2.71
C PHE A 57 -2.87 29.70 -3.16
N ALA A 58 -2.86 30.68 -2.26
CA ALA A 58 -3.17 32.06 -2.59
C ALA A 58 -2.02 33.00 -2.25
N ASP A 59 -1.76 33.95 -3.15
CA ASP A 59 -0.77 35.00 -3.04
C ASP A 59 -1.49 36.35 -2.94
N ASN A 60 -1.73 36.77 -1.70
CA ASN A 60 -2.46 37.96 -1.35
C ASN A 60 -1.53 39.10 -0.93
N ASN A 61 -2.06 40.32 -0.90
CA ASN A 61 -1.36 41.49 -0.37
C ASN A 61 -2.36 42.37 0.41
N GLY A 62 -2.75 41.93 1.61
CA GLY A 62 -3.84 42.53 2.37
C GLY A 62 -4.95 41.51 2.71
N ILE A 63 -6.03 41.48 1.94
CA ILE A 63 -7.20 40.61 2.20
C ILE A 63 -7.32 39.51 1.12
N SER A 64 -8.34 38.65 1.22
CA SER A 64 -8.54 37.44 0.38
C SER A 64 -8.80 37.68 -1.12
N SER A 65 -8.75 38.94 -1.56
CA SER A 65 -9.02 39.36 -2.94
C SER A 65 -8.08 40.50 -3.37
N THR A 66 -6.90 40.58 -2.76
CA THR A 66 -5.83 41.51 -3.17
C THR A 66 -4.58 40.74 -3.55
N GLY A 67 -3.55 41.42 -4.06
CA GLY A 67 -2.36 40.75 -4.62
C GLY A 67 -2.69 39.95 -5.88
N PHE A 68 -1.80 39.04 -6.28
CA PHE A 68 -1.96 38.25 -7.49
C PHE A 68 -3.26 37.42 -7.49
N SER A 69 -3.65 36.84 -6.35
CA SER A 69 -4.90 36.07 -6.25
C SER A 69 -6.16 36.91 -6.45
N GLY A 70 -6.09 38.23 -6.24
CA GLY A 70 -7.20 39.15 -6.49
C GLY A 70 -7.17 39.79 -7.88
N THR A 71 -5.98 40.15 -8.36
CA THR A 71 -5.82 40.92 -9.60
C THR A 71 -5.62 40.05 -10.84
N MET A 72 -5.04 38.85 -10.67
CA MET A 72 -4.55 37.97 -11.74
C MET A 72 -3.53 38.65 -12.68
N ASP A 73 -2.94 39.78 -12.28
CA ASP A 73 -1.91 40.49 -13.03
C ASP A 73 -0.53 39.94 -12.66
N LEU A 74 0.22 39.44 -13.65
CA LEU A 74 1.53 38.84 -13.45
C LEU A 74 2.54 39.80 -12.80
N LYS A 75 2.32 41.11 -12.83
CA LYS A 75 3.20 42.06 -12.12
C LYS A 75 3.06 41.97 -10.59
N ASP A 76 1.93 41.47 -10.11
CA ASP A 76 1.61 41.36 -8.69
C ASP A 76 2.03 40.00 -8.10
N VAL A 77 2.56 39.09 -8.93
CA VAL A 77 2.95 37.74 -8.52
C VAL A 77 4.21 37.74 -7.65
N ASN A 78 4.15 37.03 -6.54
CA ASN A 78 5.33 36.59 -5.82
C ASN A 78 5.84 35.27 -6.41
N GLN A 79 6.61 35.39 -7.49
CA GLN A 79 7.08 34.23 -8.26
C GLN A 79 7.80 33.19 -7.37
N GLU A 80 8.65 33.63 -6.44
CA GLU A 80 9.42 32.73 -5.57
C GLU A 80 8.51 31.82 -4.72
N LYS A 81 7.40 32.35 -4.19
CA LYS A 81 6.45 31.56 -3.41
C LYS A 81 5.69 30.56 -4.28
N HIS A 82 5.29 30.96 -5.48
CA HIS A 82 4.65 30.07 -6.46
C HIS A 82 5.60 28.94 -6.88
N ASP A 83 6.87 29.24 -7.11
CA ASP A 83 7.89 28.25 -7.46
C ASP A 83 8.09 27.22 -6.33
N ILE A 84 8.06 27.66 -5.07
CA ILE A 84 8.14 26.76 -3.91
C ILE A 84 6.96 25.79 -3.88
N VAL A 85 5.72 26.29 -4.01
CA VAL A 85 4.53 25.44 -3.99
C VAL A 85 4.52 24.49 -5.18
N SER A 86 4.87 24.99 -6.36
CA SER A 86 5.00 24.22 -7.59
C SER A 86 6.05 23.10 -7.45
N ALA A 87 7.22 23.40 -6.88
CA ALA A 87 8.26 22.40 -6.64
C ALA A 87 7.78 21.25 -5.74
N VAL A 88 7.03 21.56 -4.68
CA VAL A 88 6.45 20.53 -3.80
C VAL A 88 5.39 19.70 -4.55
N HIS A 89 4.49 20.33 -5.32
CA HIS A 89 3.51 19.61 -6.15
C HIS A 89 4.19 18.71 -7.18
N ASN A 90 5.23 19.21 -7.86
CA ASN A 90 5.98 18.45 -8.84
C ASN A 90 6.66 17.24 -8.21
N TRP A 91 7.19 17.36 -6.98
CA TRP A 91 7.71 16.20 -6.25
C TRP A 91 6.59 15.18 -5.96
N PHE A 92 5.42 15.61 -5.48
CA PHE A 92 4.29 14.70 -5.24
C PHE A 92 3.78 14.02 -6.52
N ALA A 93 3.92 14.66 -7.68
CA ALA A 93 3.59 14.04 -8.97
C ALA A 93 4.54 12.88 -9.35
N THR A 94 5.69 12.76 -8.68
CA THR A 94 6.66 11.65 -8.90
C THR A 94 6.36 10.40 -8.08
N ILE A 95 5.53 10.49 -7.04
CA ILE A 95 5.18 9.37 -6.15
C ILE A 95 3.76 8.86 -6.47
N PRO A 96 3.37 7.63 -6.09
CA PRO A 96 2.03 7.12 -6.34
C PRO A 96 0.99 7.69 -5.36
N PHE A 97 0.93 9.02 -5.22
CA PHE A 97 0.16 9.74 -4.20
C PHE A 97 -1.32 9.33 -4.15
N SER A 98 -1.96 9.12 -5.30
CA SER A 98 -3.37 8.72 -5.41
C SER A 98 -3.65 7.31 -4.89
N HIS A 99 -2.62 6.47 -4.70
CA HIS A 99 -2.73 5.09 -4.19
C HIS A 99 -2.29 5.00 -2.72
N MET A 100 -1.98 6.13 -2.09
CA MET A 100 -1.53 6.21 -0.71
C MET A 100 -2.63 6.78 0.18
N THR A 101 -2.61 6.39 1.45
CA THR A 101 -3.50 6.91 2.49
C THR A 101 -2.68 7.51 3.61
N THR A 102 -3.19 8.57 4.25
CA THR A 102 -2.56 9.10 5.46
C THR A 102 -2.67 8.11 6.61
N ARG A 103 -1.53 7.72 7.20
CA ARG A 103 -1.42 6.68 8.23
C ARG A 103 -0.63 7.16 9.43
N GLN A 104 -1.14 8.21 10.07
CA GLN A 104 -0.49 8.79 11.24
C GLN A 104 -0.39 7.80 12.41
N ASP A 105 -1.29 6.84 12.50
CA ASP A 105 -1.28 5.77 13.49
C ASP A 105 -0.05 4.84 13.38
N LEU A 106 0.66 4.84 12.25
CA LEU A 106 1.88 4.06 12.04
C LEU A 106 3.15 4.76 12.54
N VAL A 107 3.10 6.06 12.85
CA VAL A 107 4.30 6.84 13.21
C VAL A 107 4.11 7.62 14.50
N LYS A 108 5.15 7.69 15.33
CA LYS A 108 5.12 8.57 16.51
C LYS A 108 5.51 10.02 16.18
N GLN A 109 6.35 10.22 15.18
CA GLN A 109 6.82 11.54 14.74
C GLN A 109 6.72 11.69 13.23
N GLY A 110 6.53 12.93 12.77
CA GLY A 110 6.34 13.25 11.36
C GLY A 110 4.90 13.03 10.87
N TYR A 111 4.75 13.11 9.56
CA TYR A 111 3.47 13.00 8.84
C TYR A 111 3.56 11.87 7.82
N CYS A 112 2.73 10.84 7.92
CA CYS A 112 2.88 9.61 7.14
C CYS A 112 1.81 9.45 6.05
N LEU A 113 2.28 9.19 4.82
CA LEU A 113 1.51 8.60 3.73
C LEU A 113 2.00 7.18 3.50
N ALA A 114 1.10 6.24 3.34
CA ALA A 114 1.45 4.84 3.15
C ALA A 114 0.55 4.15 2.12
N LYS A 115 1.17 3.30 1.31
CA LYS A 115 0.55 2.12 0.73
C LYS A 115 1.12 0.94 1.49
N GLU A 116 0.39 0.49 2.51
CA GLU A 116 0.94 -0.42 3.51
C GLU A 116 1.51 -1.70 2.90
N GLY A 117 2.59 -2.18 3.48
CA GLY A 117 3.36 -3.31 2.99
C GLY A 117 4.23 -2.96 1.80
N GLU A 118 3.94 -1.91 1.05
CA GLU A 118 4.68 -1.62 -0.18
C GLU A 118 5.61 -0.42 0.00
N GLU A 119 5.05 0.73 0.39
CA GLU A 119 5.74 2.01 0.27
C GLU A 119 5.19 3.04 1.26
N TYR A 120 6.09 3.73 1.94
CA TYR A 120 5.79 4.70 2.99
C TYR A 120 6.63 5.95 2.78
N TYR A 121 5.99 7.11 2.86
CA TYR A 121 6.66 8.40 2.95
C TYR A 121 6.33 9.02 4.30
N ILE A 122 7.35 9.49 5.02
CA ILE A 122 7.20 10.15 6.31
C ILE A 122 7.94 11.48 6.26
N TYR A 123 7.20 12.58 6.32
CA TYR A 123 7.79 13.92 6.35
C TYR A 123 8.08 14.37 7.79
N LEU A 124 9.33 14.79 8.05
CA LEU A 124 9.72 15.49 9.26
C LEU A 124 10.11 16.92 8.92
N ASP A 125 9.42 17.87 9.52
CA ASP A 125 9.62 19.31 9.35
C ASP A 125 10.78 19.89 10.19
N THR A 126 11.48 19.02 10.94
CA THR A 126 12.69 19.27 11.71
C THR A 126 13.54 17.99 11.76
N LEU A 127 14.86 18.13 11.97
CA LEU A 127 15.74 16.99 12.28
C LEU A 127 15.25 16.21 13.51
N GLY A 128 15.49 14.90 13.53
CA GLY A 128 15.08 14.06 14.64
C GLY A 128 14.98 12.58 14.30
N LYS A 129 14.07 11.90 14.99
CA LYS A 129 13.82 10.46 14.83
C LYS A 129 12.38 10.20 14.41
N VAL A 130 12.18 9.14 13.63
CA VAL A 130 10.87 8.55 13.34
C VAL A 130 10.83 7.17 13.95
N GLU A 131 9.81 6.90 14.75
CA GLU A 131 9.45 5.54 15.13
C GLU A 131 8.29 5.07 14.26
N LEU A 132 8.57 4.18 13.30
CA LEU A 132 7.61 3.65 12.32
C LEU A 132 7.25 2.20 12.65
N TYR A 133 5.96 1.92 12.68
CA TYR A 133 5.41 0.58 12.80
C TYR A 133 5.38 -0.11 11.43
N LEU A 134 6.09 -1.23 11.31
CA LEU A 134 6.13 -2.08 10.12
C LEU A 134 5.75 -3.50 10.55
N ASP A 135 4.69 -4.06 9.99
CA ASP A 135 4.17 -5.38 10.35
C ASP A 135 4.08 -6.27 9.11
N TYR A 136 5.25 -6.51 8.52
CA TYR A 136 5.37 -7.27 7.28
C TYR A 136 6.60 -8.19 7.35
N PRO A 137 6.53 -9.40 6.80
CA PRO A 137 7.56 -10.43 6.99
C PRO A 137 8.80 -10.27 6.09
N TYR A 138 8.91 -9.18 5.33
CA TYR A 138 9.97 -8.97 4.34
C TYR A 138 10.76 -7.69 4.60
N PRO A 139 12.02 -7.63 4.12
CA PRO A 139 12.86 -6.47 4.31
C PRO A 139 12.35 -5.25 3.54
N PHE A 140 12.53 -4.08 4.14
CA PHE A 140 12.38 -2.79 3.49
C PHE A 140 13.75 -2.19 3.22
N GLN A 141 13.84 -1.45 2.12
CA GLN A 141 14.89 -0.47 1.85
C GLN A 141 14.44 0.89 2.36
N THR A 142 15.41 1.75 2.67
CA THR A 142 15.12 3.11 3.11
C THR A 142 16.01 4.13 2.43
N GLU A 143 15.51 5.34 2.29
CA GLU A 143 16.28 6.51 1.87
C GLU A 143 15.70 7.78 2.50
N TRP A 144 16.56 8.78 2.64
CA TRP A 144 16.22 10.11 3.09
C TRP A 144 16.28 11.07 1.92
N ILE A 145 15.18 11.77 1.66
CA ILE A 145 15.04 12.75 0.59
C ILE A 145 15.00 14.13 1.23
N ASN A 146 15.90 15.03 0.82
CA ASN A 146 15.92 16.40 1.34
C ASN A 146 14.70 17.17 0.82
N ALA A 147 13.83 17.64 1.71
CA ALA A 147 12.57 18.28 1.32
C ALA A 147 12.76 19.67 0.69
N LYS A 148 13.95 20.27 0.78
CA LYS A 148 14.31 21.52 0.08
C LYS A 148 14.95 21.26 -1.28
N ASN A 149 15.65 20.15 -1.43
CA ASN A 149 16.27 19.72 -2.69
C ASN A 149 16.05 18.21 -2.91
N PRO A 150 14.94 17.80 -3.54
CA PRO A 150 14.60 16.38 -3.69
C PRO A 150 15.59 15.55 -4.53
N THR A 151 16.60 16.19 -5.14
CA THR A 151 17.70 15.49 -5.82
C THR A 151 18.79 15.01 -4.86
N ASP A 152 18.88 15.58 -3.64
CA ASP A 152 19.71 15.08 -2.54
C ASP A 152 18.99 13.91 -1.86
N ILE A 153 19.30 12.70 -2.33
CA ILE A 153 18.78 11.44 -1.83
C ILE A 153 19.92 10.66 -1.17
N ARG A 154 19.71 10.22 0.07
CA ARG A 154 20.69 9.51 0.86
C ARG A 154 20.16 8.14 1.23
N LYS A 155 20.82 7.09 0.73
CA LYS A 155 20.44 5.72 1.02
C LYS A 155 20.56 5.44 2.51
N GLY A 156 19.48 4.93 3.08
CA GLY A 156 19.44 4.40 4.44
C GLY A 156 19.84 2.93 4.48
N LYS A 157 19.47 2.26 5.57
CA LYS A 157 19.75 0.83 5.78
C LYS A 157 18.56 0.00 5.33
N SER A 158 18.84 -1.23 4.88
CA SER A 158 17.79 -2.24 4.81
C SER A 158 17.35 -2.61 6.23
N VAL A 159 16.04 -2.66 6.46
CA VAL A 159 15.46 -3.02 7.76
C VAL A 159 14.61 -4.27 7.63
N GLN A 160 14.74 -5.18 8.58
CA GLN A 160 13.80 -6.27 8.77
C GLN A 160 12.82 -5.85 9.85
N PRO A 161 11.50 -5.79 9.55
CA PRO A 161 10.52 -5.45 10.56
C PRO A 161 10.57 -6.42 11.75
N PRO A 162 10.42 -5.92 12.98
CA PRO A 162 10.44 -6.78 14.16
C PRO A 162 9.17 -7.63 14.25
N THR A 163 9.30 -8.90 14.65
CA THR A 163 8.19 -9.88 14.67
C THR A 163 7.19 -9.68 15.82
N ASN A 164 7.32 -8.62 16.63
CA ASN A 164 6.59 -8.44 17.90
C ASN A 164 5.92 -7.06 18.01
N LEU A 165 5.39 -6.53 16.91
CA LEU A 165 4.69 -5.24 16.89
C LEU A 165 5.57 -4.06 17.38
N GLN A 166 6.89 -4.16 17.28
CA GLN A 166 7.80 -3.10 17.73
C GLN A 166 7.99 -2.05 16.63
N HIS A 167 8.34 -0.83 17.03
CA HIS A 167 8.64 0.24 16.09
C HIS A 167 10.09 0.09 15.60
N THR A 168 10.31 0.39 14.33
CA THR A 168 11.64 0.61 13.77
C THR A 168 11.98 2.10 13.87
N THR A 169 13.14 2.42 14.44
CA THR A 169 13.58 3.81 14.60
C THR A 169 14.52 4.21 13.47
N PHE A 170 14.25 5.37 12.87
CA PHE A 170 15.07 6.00 11.85
C PHE A 170 15.51 7.37 12.33
N GLU A 171 16.75 7.74 12.06
CA GLU A 171 17.29 9.07 12.39
C GLU A 171 17.55 9.84 11.10
N THR A 172 17.14 11.11 11.08
CA THR A 172 17.43 12.00 9.95
C THR A 172 18.94 12.14 9.76
N PRO A 173 19.41 12.49 8.57
CA PRO A 173 20.76 13.02 8.41
C PRO A 173 21.04 14.17 9.39
N SER A 174 22.30 14.35 9.76
CA SER A 174 22.72 15.33 10.78
C SER A 174 22.67 16.79 10.30
N ASP A 175 22.51 17.00 9.00
CA ASP A 175 22.44 18.27 8.30
C ASP A 175 21.07 18.43 7.59
N GLY A 176 20.90 19.57 6.93
CA GLY A 176 19.61 19.97 6.37
C GLY A 176 18.67 20.52 7.43
N ASP A 177 17.42 20.74 7.02
CA ASP A 177 16.39 21.36 7.86
C ASP A 177 15.20 20.41 8.04
N ASP A 178 14.71 19.86 6.93
CA ASP A 178 13.61 18.91 6.91
C ASP A 178 13.78 17.85 5.82
N TRP A 179 13.25 16.66 6.12
CA TRP A 179 13.53 15.44 5.38
C TRP A 179 12.27 14.62 5.20
N ILE A 180 12.25 13.83 4.13
CA ILE A 180 11.25 12.81 3.88
C ILE A 180 11.95 11.47 3.98
N LEU A 181 11.53 10.64 4.93
CA LEU A 181 11.90 9.23 4.97
C LEU A 181 11.04 8.49 3.95
N HIS A 182 11.68 7.82 3.00
CA HIS A 182 11.03 6.89 2.09
C HIS A 182 11.42 5.46 2.50
N VAL A 183 10.44 4.65 2.86
CA VAL A 183 10.60 3.23 3.23
C VAL A 183 9.82 2.39 2.24
N TYR A 184 10.47 1.46 1.56
CA TYR A 184 9.82 0.68 0.51
C TYR A 184 10.34 -0.75 0.48
N ALA A 185 9.45 -1.68 0.24
CA ALA A 185 9.81 -3.06 -0.01
C ALA A 185 9.97 -3.32 -1.50
N ALA A 186 10.71 -4.37 -1.85
CA ALA A 186 10.58 -4.92 -3.17
C ALA A 186 9.11 -5.30 -3.38
N ARG A 187 8.49 -4.77 -4.45
CA ARG A 187 7.08 -5.06 -4.74
C ARG A 187 6.89 -6.57 -4.76
N PRO A 188 5.92 -7.12 -4.02
CA PRO A 188 5.65 -8.54 -4.07
C PRO A 188 5.40 -8.91 -5.54
N LYS A 189 6.09 -9.95 -6.00
CA LYS A 189 5.87 -10.45 -7.35
C LYS A 189 4.45 -10.98 -7.40
N VAL A 190 3.62 -10.41 -8.27
CA VAL A 190 2.30 -10.96 -8.55
C VAL A 190 2.51 -12.32 -9.23
N VAL A 191 2.22 -13.38 -8.50
CA VAL A 191 2.37 -14.77 -8.99
C VAL A 191 1.12 -15.24 -9.72
N ALA A 192 -0.03 -14.71 -9.37
CA ALA A 192 -1.30 -15.04 -10.01
C ALA A 192 -2.31 -13.93 -9.74
N THR A 193 -3.25 -13.77 -10.67
CA THR A 193 -4.47 -12.99 -10.47
C THR A 193 -5.68 -13.90 -10.62
N GLY A 194 -6.67 -13.76 -9.77
CA GLY A 194 -7.84 -14.63 -9.76
C GLY A 194 -8.67 -14.44 -8.50
N ASN A 195 -9.79 -15.15 -8.45
CA ASN A 195 -10.71 -15.18 -7.33
C ASN A 195 -10.50 -16.46 -6.52
N PHE A 196 -10.84 -16.39 -5.23
CA PHE A 196 -10.85 -17.54 -4.31
C PHE A 196 -9.52 -18.30 -4.30
N PRO A 197 -8.38 -17.63 -4.03
CA PRO A 197 -7.12 -18.34 -3.96
C PRO A 197 -7.12 -19.26 -2.73
N ASP A 198 -6.61 -20.48 -2.90
CA ASP A 198 -6.28 -21.36 -1.80
C ASP A 198 -4.87 -21.94 -1.96
N LEU A 199 -4.23 -22.24 -0.83
CA LEU A 199 -2.86 -22.72 -0.81
C LEU A 199 -2.64 -23.87 0.17
N ALA A 200 -1.78 -24.81 -0.23
CA ALA A 200 -1.33 -25.89 0.61
C ALA A 200 0.19 -26.08 0.52
N LEU A 201 0.78 -26.61 1.58
CA LEU A 201 2.19 -26.98 1.61
C LEU A 201 2.34 -28.50 1.49
N ASP A 202 3.31 -28.95 0.69
CA ASP A 202 3.73 -30.35 0.71
C ASP A 202 4.81 -30.61 1.77
N GLN A 203 5.16 -31.89 1.98
CA GLN A 203 6.17 -32.29 2.96
C GLN A 203 7.57 -31.71 2.70
N GLN A 204 7.84 -31.24 1.47
CA GLN A 204 9.09 -30.59 1.10
C GLN A 204 9.01 -29.05 1.19
N GLY A 205 7.89 -28.53 1.70
CA GLY A 205 7.63 -27.10 1.84
C GLY A 205 7.25 -26.40 0.53
N ASN A 206 7.04 -27.13 -0.58
CA ASN A 206 6.58 -26.50 -1.81
C ASN A 206 5.16 -25.97 -1.62
N ILE A 207 4.88 -24.81 -2.23
CA ILE A 207 3.56 -24.18 -2.16
C ILE A 207 2.74 -24.62 -3.37
N HIS A 208 1.54 -25.12 -3.12
CA HIS A 208 0.54 -25.46 -4.13
C HIS A 208 -0.52 -24.37 -4.07
N LEU A 209 -0.71 -23.63 -5.16
CA LEU A 209 -1.65 -22.51 -5.25
C LEU A 209 -2.72 -22.84 -6.29
N VAL A 210 -3.98 -22.69 -5.90
CA VAL A 210 -5.13 -22.77 -6.79
C VAL A 210 -5.92 -21.47 -6.75
N TYR A 211 -6.56 -21.11 -7.87
CA TYR A 211 -7.41 -19.92 -7.97
C TYR A 211 -8.30 -20.02 -9.21
N ASN A 212 -9.39 -19.26 -9.23
CA ASN A 212 -10.29 -19.17 -10.38
C ASN A 212 -10.00 -17.90 -11.21
N ARG A 213 -9.96 -18.00 -12.54
CA ARG A 213 -9.92 -16.83 -13.43
C ARG A 213 -10.86 -16.99 -14.63
N THR A 214 -10.68 -18.07 -15.37
CA THR A 214 -11.50 -18.48 -16.53
C THR A 214 -11.74 -19.99 -16.45
N GLY A 215 -12.00 -20.46 -15.23
CA GLY A 215 -11.78 -21.85 -14.84
C GLY A 215 -10.67 -21.94 -13.80
N LEU A 216 -10.56 -23.13 -13.21
CA LEU A 216 -9.63 -23.40 -12.12
C LEU A 216 -8.20 -23.55 -12.62
N MET A 217 -7.31 -22.76 -12.07
CA MET A 217 -5.88 -22.71 -12.38
C MET A 217 -5.05 -23.22 -11.21
N TYR A 218 -3.88 -23.76 -11.53
CA TYR A 218 -2.91 -24.25 -10.55
C TYR A 218 -1.49 -23.75 -10.88
N ARG A 219 -0.73 -23.44 -9.82
CA ARG A 219 0.73 -23.24 -9.85
C ARG A 219 1.38 -23.91 -8.66
N LYS A 220 2.62 -24.38 -8.83
CA LYS A 220 3.48 -24.89 -7.76
C LYS A 220 4.70 -23.99 -7.59
N TYR A 221 5.02 -23.58 -6.37
CA TYR A 221 6.32 -23.00 -6.04
C TYR A 221 7.27 -24.11 -5.59
N ASP A 222 8.34 -24.30 -6.36
CA ASP A 222 9.41 -25.24 -6.03
C ASP A 222 10.41 -24.52 -5.11
N THR A 223 10.52 -24.95 -3.86
CA THR A 223 11.39 -24.31 -2.85
C THR A 223 12.88 -24.50 -3.14
N VAL A 224 13.23 -25.58 -3.84
CA VAL A 224 14.62 -25.88 -4.23
C VAL A 224 15.05 -24.98 -5.38
N LYS A 225 14.21 -24.85 -6.41
CA LYS A 225 14.48 -23.99 -7.58
C LYS A 225 14.20 -22.52 -7.31
N LYS A 226 13.40 -22.22 -6.28
CA LYS A 226 12.88 -20.88 -5.97
C LYS A 226 12.08 -20.28 -7.13
N GLU A 227 11.30 -21.13 -7.79
CA GLU A 227 10.55 -20.78 -9.00
C GLU A 227 9.12 -21.29 -8.95
N TRP A 228 8.21 -20.49 -9.52
CA TRP A 228 6.84 -20.92 -9.77
C TRP A 228 6.76 -21.67 -11.10
N SER A 229 6.10 -22.83 -11.10
CA SER A 229 5.77 -23.57 -12.30
C SER A 229 4.95 -22.72 -13.28
N LYS A 230 4.89 -23.16 -14.54
CA LYS A 230 3.88 -22.66 -15.48
C LYS A 230 2.49 -22.89 -14.91
N GLU A 231 1.59 -21.96 -15.20
CA GLU A 231 0.16 -22.09 -14.88
C GLU A 231 -0.42 -23.26 -15.69
N THR A 232 -1.20 -24.11 -15.02
CA THR A 232 -1.90 -25.24 -15.67
C THR A 232 -3.37 -25.22 -15.29
N ALA A 233 -4.25 -25.43 -16.28
CA ALA A 233 -5.66 -25.60 -16.01
C ALA A 233 -5.90 -26.94 -15.30
N VAL A 234 -6.65 -26.89 -14.19
CA VAL A 234 -7.10 -28.09 -13.46
C VAL A 234 -8.23 -28.78 -14.22
N GLY A 235 -9.02 -28.00 -14.98
CA GLY A 235 -10.11 -28.52 -15.81
C GLY A 235 -11.46 -28.69 -15.09
N CYS A 236 -11.57 -28.19 -13.86
CA CYS A 236 -12.86 -28.01 -13.19
C CYS A 236 -13.53 -26.69 -13.57
N GLU A 237 -14.86 -26.69 -13.58
CA GLU A 237 -15.65 -25.46 -13.61
C GLU A 237 -15.94 -24.99 -12.18
N CYS A 238 -15.59 -23.75 -11.87
CA CYS A 238 -15.96 -23.13 -10.60
C CYS A 238 -17.42 -22.65 -10.69
N VAL A 239 -18.36 -23.54 -10.39
CA VAL A 239 -19.79 -23.28 -10.58
C VAL A 239 -20.40 -22.43 -9.46
N ASN A 240 -19.75 -22.32 -8.29
CA ASN A 240 -20.31 -21.64 -7.13
C ASN A 240 -19.34 -20.64 -6.47
N ALA A 241 -19.37 -19.40 -6.95
CA ALA A 241 -18.59 -18.30 -6.39
C ALA A 241 -18.94 -17.96 -4.93
N VAL A 242 -20.06 -18.45 -4.38
CA VAL A 242 -20.50 -18.11 -3.01
C VAL A 242 -19.80 -18.97 -1.94
N ARG A 243 -19.23 -20.12 -2.30
CA ARG A 243 -18.63 -21.06 -1.33
C ARG A 243 -17.12 -20.90 -1.13
N SER A 244 -16.49 -19.93 -1.80
CA SER A 244 -15.02 -19.79 -1.82
C SER A 244 -14.28 -21.00 -2.41
N ASP A 245 -14.93 -21.81 -3.24
CA ASP A 245 -14.23 -22.83 -4.03
C ASP A 245 -13.25 -22.13 -5.01
N PRO A 246 -12.01 -22.62 -5.19
CA PRO A 246 -11.46 -23.95 -4.85
C PRO A 246 -10.82 -24.14 -3.47
N ASP A 247 -10.73 -25.40 -3.03
CA ASP A 247 -9.86 -25.87 -1.92
C ASP A 247 -8.79 -26.83 -2.44
N VAL A 248 -7.54 -26.70 -1.99
CA VAL A 248 -6.43 -27.60 -2.32
C VAL A 248 -5.84 -28.29 -1.09
N VAL A 249 -5.61 -29.59 -1.21
CA VAL A 249 -4.81 -30.37 -0.27
C VAL A 249 -3.73 -31.14 -1.02
N VAL A 250 -2.70 -31.60 -0.31
CA VAL A 250 -1.60 -32.34 -0.92
C VAL A 250 -1.46 -33.70 -0.23
N ASP A 251 -1.36 -34.78 -1.02
CA ASP A 251 -1.14 -36.11 -0.48
C ASP A 251 0.29 -36.31 0.06
N SER A 252 0.52 -37.46 0.71
CA SER A 252 1.83 -37.85 1.22
C SER A 252 2.92 -38.00 0.16
N LYS A 253 2.54 -38.06 -1.13
CA LYS A 253 3.44 -38.13 -2.28
C LYS A 253 3.69 -36.75 -2.90
N GLY A 254 3.16 -35.67 -2.32
CA GLY A 254 3.32 -34.30 -2.83
C GLY A 254 2.43 -33.98 -4.05
N ASN A 255 1.39 -34.77 -4.31
CA ASN A 255 0.45 -34.55 -5.39
C ASN A 255 -0.73 -33.71 -4.91
N PRO A 256 -1.10 -32.62 -5.61
CA PRO A 256 -2.25 -31.80 -5.25
C PRO A 256 -3.57 -32.50 -5.60
N HIS A 257 -4.54 -32.34 -4.71
CA HIS A 257 -5.95 -32.69 -4.87
C HIS A 257 -6.77 -31.42 -4.68
N VAL A 258 -7.69 -31.15 -5.59
CA VAL A 258 -8.47 -29.91 -5.61
C VAL A 258 -9.95 -30.24 -5.64
N TYR A 259 -10.69 -29.65 -4.72
CA TYR A 259 -12.14 -29.67 -4.69
C TYR A 259 -12.68 -28.37 -5.30
N CYS A 260 -13.67 -28.51 -6.17
CA CYS A 260 -14.14 -27.43 -7.05
C CYS A 260 -15.67 -27.52 -7.18
N GLY A 261 -16.38 -27.44 -6.04
CA GLY A 261 -17.84 -27.52 -5.99
C GLY A 261 -18.37 -28.95 -6.20
N ASN A 262 -18.80 -29.28 -7.41
CA ASN A 262 -19.33 -30.64 -7.71
C ASN A 262 -18.30 -31.54 -8.39
N GLU A 263 -17.07 -31.06 -8.56
CA GLU A 263 -15.98 -31.79 -9.16
C GLU A 263 -14.85 -31.97 -8.14
N TYR A 264 -14.07 -33.02 -8.34
CA TYR A 264 -12.82 -33.29 -7.64
C TYR A 264 -11.76 -33.59 -8.69
N ALA A 265 -10.57 -33.00 -8.53
CA ALA A 265 -9.45 -33.23 -9.43
C ALA A 265 -8.18 -33.57 -8.65
N TRP A 266 -7.30 -34.37 -9.24
CA TRP A 266 -5.97 -34.65 -8.69
C TRP A 266 -4.92 -34.72 -9.80
N PHE A 267 -3.69 -34.36 -9.46
CA PHE A 267 -2.58 -34.38 -10.40
C PHE A 267 -1.66 -35.58 -10.15
N ASP A 268 -1.63 -36.54 -11.07
CA ASP A 268 -0.83 -37.77 -10.94
C ASP A 268 0.66 -37.60 -11.32
N ARG A 269 1.16 -36.35 -11.29
CA ARG A 269 2.47 -35.88 -11.82
C ARG A 269 2.59 -35.82 -13.34
N LYS A 270 1.63 -36.34 -14.09
CA LYS A 270 1.62 -36.29 -15.56
C LYS A 270 0.45 -35.45 -16.08
N LYS A 271 -0.74 -35.62 -15.50
CA LYS A 271 -1.95 -34.93 -15.92
C LYS A 271 -2.92 -34.75 -14.76
N TRP A 272 -3.79 -33.76 -14.92
CA TRP A 272 -4.98 -33.62 -14.09
C TRP A 272 -6.00 -34.68 -14.49
N THR A 273 -6.50 -35.42 -13.51
CA THR A 273 -7.64 -36.31 -13.65
C THR A 273 -8.78 -35.77 -12.81
N LYS A 274 -10.00 -35.80 -13.36
CA LYS A 274 -11.18 -35.27 -12.69
C LYS A 274 -12.27 -36.30 -12.52
N GLN A 275 -13.03 -36.15 -11.45
CA GLN A 275 -14.19 -36.96 -11.11
C GLN A 275 -15.37 -36.04 -10.79
N ASN A 276 -16.46 -36.24 -11.51
CA ASN A 276 -17.74 -35.61 -11.18
C ASN A 276 -18.30 -36.26 -9.92
N LEU A 277 -18.43 -35.48 -8.86
CA LEU A 277 -19.15 -35.86 -7.65
C LEU A 277 -20.64 -35.64 -7.92
N LYS A 278 -21.22 -36.45 -8.81
CA LYS A 278 -22.68 -36.55 -8.87
C LYS A 278 -23.12 -37.16 -7.55
N VAL A 279 -23.47 -36.32 -6.59
CA VAL A 279 -24.20 -36.74 -5.40
C VAL A 279 -25.53 -37.29 -5.92
N ARG A 280 -25.62 -38.61 -6.11
CA ARG A 280 -26.91 -39.27 -6.09
C ARG A 280 -27.41 -39.13 -4.67
N ALA A 281 -28.05 -38.01 -4.37
CA ALA A 281 -28.90 -37.87 -3.21
C ALA A 281 -30.15 -38.73 -3.46
N THR A 282 -29.99 -40.05 -3.49
CA THR A 282 -31.08 -40.94 -3.15
C THR A 282 -31.24 -40.81 -1.64
N LEU A 283 -32.20 -39.96 -1.25
CA LEU A 283 -32.72 -39.83 0.11
C LEU A 283 -33.32 -41.17 0.56
N ASN A 284 -32.46 -42.16 0.84
CA ASN A 284 -32.82 -43.30 1.66
C ASN A 284 -32.46 -42.92 3.10
N TRP A 285 -33.47 -42.44 3.82
CA TRP A 285 -33.41 -42.37 5.27
C TRP A 285 -33.03 -43.76 5.80
N LEU A 286 -32.05 -43.79 6.72
CA LEU A 286 -31.48 -44.97 7.41
C LEU A 286 -30.33 -45.69 6.68
N SER A 287 -29.10 -45.20 6.84
CA SER A 287 -27.96 -46.01 7.34
C SER A 287 -26.69 -45.16 7.46
N THR A 288 -25.92 -45.46 8.49
CA THR A 288 -24.58 -44.93 8.80
C THR A 288 -23.69 -44.76 7.56
N ALA A 289 -23.22 -43.54 7.32
CA ALA A 289 -22.16 -43.26 6.35
C ALA A 289 -20.79 -43.60 6.97
N THR A 290 -20.19 -44.69 6.51
CA THR A 290 -18.78 -44.99 6.81
C THR A 290 -17.90 -44.23 5.82
N ILE A 291 -17.16 -43.24 6.31
CA ILE A 291 -16.08 -42.58 5.55
C ILE A 291 -14.82 -43.41 5.79
N SER A 292 -14.40 -44.17 4.78
CA SER A 292 -13.15 -44.94 4.84
C SER A 292 -12.00 -44.06 4.35
N PHE A 293 -11.11 -43.67 5.25
CA PHE A 293 -9.80 -43.14 4.89
C PHE A 293 -8.86 -44.33 4.60
N PHE A 294 -8.35 -44.40 3.38
CA PHE A 294 -7.21 -45.25 3.06
C PHE A 294 -5.94 -44.45 3.40
N TRP A 295 -5.21 -44.91 4.41
CA TRP A 295 -3.86 -44.43 4.75
C TRP A 295 -2.82 -45.14 3.89
#